data_AF-A0A8X8ZWX8-F1
#
_entry.id   AF-A0A8X8ZWX8-F1
#
_cell.length_a   1.000
_cell.length_b   1.000
_cell.length_c   1.000
_cell.angle_alpha   90.00
_cell.angle_beta   90.00
_cell.angle_gamma   90.00
#
_symmetry.space_group_name_H-M   'P 1'
#
loop_
_entity.id
_entity.type
_entity.pdbx_description
1 polymer ?
#
loop_
_entity_poly.entity_id
_entity_poly.type
_entity_poly.pdbx_seq_one_letter_code
_entity_poly.pdbx_strand_id
1 'polypeptide(L)'
;MRSDRIRGSGITPWQSANLDHPAKFETLAMDDEMKKMIVDDLDRFLKRKELYRKVGKAWKRGYLLFGPPGTGKSSLIAAMANYLNFDVYDLELTDIREEIEDEGVTLSGLLNFLDGLWSSIGDERIIIFTTNHKEKLDPALLRPGRMDVHVHMSYCTPCGLRMLVSNYLGITEHPLMAEAQGLIDSSKVTPAGVGEQLLKADHPDLALLALIQFLEVKKEIVN
;
A
#
# COMPACT_ATOMS: atom_id res chain seq x y z
N MET A 1 -6.66 29.73 10.25
CA MET A 1 -7.39 30.88 9.68
C MET A 1 -7.75 30.55 8.23
N ARG A 2 -8.96 30.93 7.82
CA ARG A 2 -9.58 30.61 6.52
C ARG A 2 -8.83 31.21 5.32
N SER A 3 -8.89 30.48 4.20
CA SER A 3 -8.90 30.88 2.78
C SER A 3 -7.82 31.86 2.31
N ASP A 4 -7.04 31.46 1.31
CA ASP A 4 -7.04 32.19 0.04
C ASP A 4 -6.82 31.29 -1.18
N ARG A 5 -7.57 31.66 -2.23
CA ARG A 5 -7.77 30.95 -3.50
C ARG A 5 -6.50 30.98 -4.34
N ILE A 6 -6.12 29.84 -4.90
CA ILE A 6 -5.30 29.78 -6.12
C ILE A 6 -6.10 28.99 -7.16
N ARG A 7 -6.50 29.69 -8.24
CA ARG A 7 -7.16 29.07 -9.40
C ARG A 7 -6.10 28.54 -10.35
N GLY A 8 -6.26 27.29 -10.76
CA GLY A 8 -5.73 26.74 -12.01
C GLY A 8 -6.78 25.81 -12.60
N SER A 9 -7.32 26.14 -13.78
CA SER A 9 -8.17 25.29 -14.61
C SER A 9 -7.30 24.46 -15.56
N GLY A 10 -7.63 23.23 -15.96
CA GLY A 10 -8.86 22.46 -15.78
C GLY A 10 -8.56 20.94 -15.78
N ILE A 11 -9.51 20.04 -15.56
CA ILE A 11 -10.98 20.19 -15.62
C ILE A 11 -11.70 19.56 -14.40
N THR A 12 -10.98 19.11 -13.37
CA THR A 12 -11.55 18.92 -12.01
C THR A 12 -10.60 19.50 -10.95
N PRO A 13 -11.09 20.31 -9.98
CA PRO A 13 -10.28 20.65 -8.83
C PRO A 13 -9.97 19.36 -8.06
N TRP A 14 -8.71 19.17 -7.67
CA TRP A 14 -8.33 18.13 -6.70
C TRP A 14 -9.34 18.14 -5.55
N GLN A 15 -10.09 17.05 -5.42
CA GLN A 15 -11.03 16.91 -4.34
C GLN A 15 -10.24 16.48 -3.11
N SER A 16 -10.14 17.38 -2.13
CA SER A 16 -9.56 17.04 -0.83
C SER A 16 -10.54 16.11 -0.12
N ALA A 17 -10.24 14.82 -0.10
CA ALA A 17 -10.77 13.93 0.91
C ALA A 17 -9.83 13.99 2.12
N ASN A 18 -10.37 14.21 3.32
CA ASN A 18 -9.60 13.92 4.51
C ASN A 18 -9.32 12.41 4.50
N LEU A 19 -8.05 12.04 4.47
CA LEU A 19 -7.65 10.65 4.64
C LEU A 19 -7.83 10.27 6.12
N ASP A 20 -9.08 10.09 6.56
CA ASP A 20 -9.41 9.58 7.89
C ASP A 20 -9.28 8.05 7.90
N HIS A 21 -8.10 7.57 7.53
CA HIS A 21 -7.80 6.14 7.53
C HIS A 21 -7.03 5.81 8.81
N PRO A 22 -7.56 4.94 9.69
CA PRO A 22 -6.93 4.62 10.98
C PRO A 22 -5.68 3.75 10.87
N ALA A 23 -5.14 3.52 9.66
CA ALA A 23 -4.06 2.58 9.45
C ALA A 23 -2.75 3.13 9.99
N LYS A 24 -2.07 2.32 10.79
CA LYS A 24 -0.71 2.57 11.26
C LYS A 24 0.16 1.36 10.94
N PHE A 25 1.48 1.54 10.95
CA PHE A 25 2.39 0.40 10.79
C PHE A 25 2.14 -0.68 11.85
N GLU A 26 1.75 -0.29 13.07
CA GLU A 26 1.42 -1.25 14.13
C GLU A 26 0.15 -2.04 13.86
N THR A 27 -0.79 -1.54 13.03
CA THR A 27 -2.04 -2.25 12.75
C THR A 27 -2.01 -3.02 11.44
N LEU A 28 -0.93 -2.91 10.65
CA LEU A 28 -0.81 -3.59 9.37
C LEU A 28 -0.49 -5.09 9.54
N ALA A 29 -1.29 -5.90 8.83
CA ALA A 29 -1.10 -7.34 8.71
C ALA A 29 0.00 -7.66 7.69
N MET A 30 1.26 -7.48 8.11
CA MET A 30 2.45 -7.76 7.31
C MET A 30 3.63 -8.11 8.22
N ASP A 31 4.68 -8.71 7.66
CA ASP A 31 5.85 -9.16 8.44
C ASP A 31 6.66 -8.00 9.02
N ASP A 32 7.20 -8.21 10.22
CA ASP A 32 7.90 -7.17 10.97
C ASP A 32 9.20 -6.73 10.29
N GLU A 33 9.90 -7.64 9.60
CA GLU A 33 11.09 -7.30 8.81
C GLU A 33 10.73 -6.36 7.65
N MET A 34 9.62 -6.62 6.95
CA MET A 34 9.14 -5.77 5.87
C MET A 34 8.70 -4.39 6.39
N LYS A 35 7.97 -4.34 7.53
CA LYS A 35 7.62 -3.08 8.19
C LYS A 35 8.86 -2.27 8.51
N LYS A 36 9.83 -2.91 9.17
CA LYS A 36 11.08 -2.27 9.57
C LYS A 36 11.85 -1.73 8.37
N MET A 37 11.97 -2.51 7.29
CA MET A 37 12.62 -2.06 6.06
C MET A 37 11.98 -0.80 5.49
N ILE A 38 10.64 -0.73 5.46
CA ILE A 38 9.91 0.44 4.93
C ILE A 38 10.12 1.65 5.85
N VAL A 39 9.95 1.48 7.16
CA VAL A 39 10.13 2.56 8.15
C VAL A 39 11.57 3.09 8.14
N ASP A 40 12.58 2.21 8.11
CA ASP A 40 13.98 2.60 8.06
C ASP A 40 14.29 3.39 6.77
N ASP A 41 13.65 3.06 5.64
CA ASP A 41 13.80 3.82 4.38
C ASP A 41 13.12 5.20 4.43
N LEU A 42 11.93 5.28 5.04
CA LEU A 42 11.22 6.54 5.25
C LEU A 42 12.03 7.49 6.14
N ASP A 43 12.55 6.99 7.26
CA ASP A 43 13.43 7.75 8.15
C ASP A 43 14.69 8.23 7.42
N ARG A 44 15.26 7.37 6.58
CA ARG A 44 16.42 7.70 5.76
C ARG A 44 16.09 8.77 4.73
N PHE A 45 14.89 8.76 4.15
CA PHE A 45 14.43 9.78 3.23
C PHE A 45 14.32 11.15 3.93
N LEU A 46 13.66 11.20 5.09
CA LEU A 46 13.50 12.42 5.90
C LEU A 46 14.84 13.06 6.28
N LYS A 47 15.80 12.25 6.76
CA LYS A 47 17.12 12.72 7.23
C LYS A 47 18.05 13.23 6.11
N ARG A 48 17.69 13.04 4.84
CA ARG A 48 18.60 13.30 3.70
C ARG A 48 18.27 14.56 2.91
N LYS A 49 17.31 15.38 3.34
CA LYS A 49 16.93 16.64 2.67
C LYS A 49 18.13 17.48 2.23
N GLU A 50 19.04 17.77 3.15
CA GLU A 50 20.21 18.61 2.92
C GLU A 50 21.20 17.96 1.94
N LEU A 51 21.31 16.63 1.96
CA LEU A 51 22.18 15.90 1.03
C LEU A 51 21.66 16.05 -0.40
N TYR A 52 20.37 15.81 -0.63
CA TYR A 52 19.74 15.98 -1.94
C TYR A 52 19.92 17.41 -2.46
N ARG A 53 19.70 18.40 -1.59
CA ARG A 53 19.90 19.82 -1.91
C ARG A 53 21.35 20.12 -2.31
N LYS A 54 22.34 19.61 -1.56
CA LYS A 54 23.77 19.83 -1.84
C LYS A 54 24.21 19.28 -3.20
N VAL A 55 23.66 18.14 -3.62
CA VAL A 55 24.03 17.49 -4.89
C VAL A 55 23.14 17.92 -6.06
N GLY A 56 22.24 18.89 -5.86
CA GLY A 56 21.32 19.36 -6.90
C GLY A 56 20.32 18.32 -7.40
N LYS A 57 20.02 17.29 -6.58
CA LYS A 57 19.04 16.26 -6.93
C LYS A 57 17.68 16.59 -6.31
N ALA A 58 16.62 16.35 -7.08
CA ALA A 58 15.25 16.44 -6.58
C ALA A 58 15.05 15.49 -5.38
N TRP A 59 14.52 16.01 -4.28
CA TRP A 59 14.33 15.27 -3.03
C TRP A 59 13.02 14.48 -3.07
N LYS A 60 13.11 13.33 -3.72
CA LYS A 60 11.97 12.46 -3.99
C LYS A 60 12.30 10.99 -3.72
N ARG A 61 11.27 10.18 -3.49
CA ARG A 61 11.38 8.73 -3.29
C ARG A 61 10.24 8.00 -3.99
N GLY A 62 10.55 6.98 -4.78
CA GLY A 62 9.53 6.15 -5.42
C GLY A 62 9.33 4.80 -4.76
N TYR A 63 8.07 4.41 -4.54
CA TYR A 63 7.67 3.08 -4.10
C TYR A 63 6.81 2.40 -5.15
N LEU A 64 7.00 1.11 -5.37
CA LEU A 64 6.11 0.24 -6.12
C LEU A 64 5.58 -0.83 -5.17
N LEU A 65 4.29 -0.77 -4.87
CA LEU A 65 3.57 -1.79 -4.12
C LEU A 65 2.89 -2.73 -5.11
N PHE A 66 3.18 -4.03 -5.04
CA PHE A 66 2.60 -4.99 -5.97
C PHE A 66 2.18 -6.29 -5.32
N GLY A 67 1.18 -6.96 -5.88
CA GLY A 67 0.68 -8.26 -5.41
C GLY A 67 -0.84 -8.42 -5.59
N PRO A 68 -1.44 -9.53 -5.14
CA PRO A 68 -2.87 -9.79 -5.32
C PRO A 68 -3.80 -8.70 -4.73
N PRO A 69 -5.02 -8.54 -5.23
CA PRO A 69 -6.00 -7.64 -4.60
C PRO A 69 -6.31 -8.08 -3.16
N GLY A 70 -6.57 -7.11 -2.27
CA GLY A 70 -6.88 -7.40 -0.86
C GLY A 70 -5.66 -7.68 0.04
N THR A 71 -4.44 -7.40 -0.42
CA THR A 71 -3.22 -7.54 0.38
C THR A 71 -2.79 -6.29 1.14
N GLY A 72 -3.64 -5.25 1.18
CA GLY A 72 -3.40 -4.05 2.00
C GLY A 72 -2.49 -2.99 1.38
N LYS A 73 -2.38 -2.95 0.03
CA LYS A 73 -1.63 -1.89 -0.67
C LYS A 73 -2.08 -0.48 -0.27
N SER A 74 -3.38 -0.21 -0.33
CA SER A 74 -3.95 1.10 0.06
C SER A 74 -3.81 1.37 1.57
N SER A 75 -3.96 0.34 2.41
CA SER A 75 -3.75 0.47 3.85
C SER A 75 -2.30 0.80 4.21
N LEU A 76 -1.32 0.27 3.45
CA LEU A 76 0.10 0.62 3.61
C LEU A 76 0.35 2.07 3.19
N ILE A 77 -0.24 2.55 2.10
CA ILE A 77 -0.16 3.97 1.69
C ILE A 77 -0.66 4.87 2.81
N ALA A 78 -1.82 4.54 3.39
CA ALA A 78 -2.38 5.29 4.51
C ALA A 78 -1.46 5.28 5.74
N ALA A 79 -0.88 4.12 6.10
CA ALA A 79 0.06 4.04 7.21
C ALA A 79 1.35 4.87 6.96
N MET A 80 1.86 4.89 5.72
CA MET A 80 3.00 5.71 5.34
C MET A 80 2.65 7.21 5.46
N ALA A 81 1.50 7.62 4.95
CA ALA A 81 1.04 9.01 5.03
C ALA A 81 0.87 9.48 6.48
N ASN A 82 0.24 8.66 7.32
CA ASN A 82 0.08 8.92 8.75
C ASN A 82 1.42 8.99 9.48
N TYR A 83 2.37 8.11 9.16
CA TYR A 83 3.71 8.10 9.76
C TYR A 83 4.49 9.39 9.43
N LEU A 84 4.38 9.87 8.20
CA LEU A 84 5.09 11.06 7.72
C LEU A 84 4.33 12.36 7.98
N ASN A 85 3.05 12.28 8.35
CA ASN A 85 2.12 13.40 8.38
C ASN A 85 2.03 14.12 7.02
N PHE A 86 1.86 13.35 5.94
CA PHE A 86 1.75 13.83 4.56
C PHE A 86 0.31 13.79 4.07
N ASP A 87 -0.05 14.73 3.22
CA ASP A 87 -1.29 14.68 2.43
C ASP A 87 -1.17 13.61 1.33
N VAL A 88 -2.24 12.85 1.12
CA VAL A 88 -2.33 11.84 0.05
C VAL A 88 -3.10 12.41 -1.12
N TYR A 89 -2.48 12.36 -2.29
CA TYR A 89 -3.10 12.70 -3.57
C TYR A 89 -3.26 11.41 -4.36
N ASP A 90 -4.49 10.97 -4.55
CA ASP A 90 -4.80 9.79 -5.34
C ASP A 90 -4.98 10.16 -6.81
N LEU A 91 -4.44 9.32 -7.70
CA LEU A 91 -4.46 9.51 -9.15
C LEU A 91 -4.74 8.16 -9.81
N GLU A 92 -5.97 7.97 -10.27
CA GLU A 92 -6.34 6.78 -11.00
C GLU A 92 -6.02 6.95 -12.50
N LEU A 93 -5.23 6.02 -13.05
CA LEU A 93 -4.78 6.09 -14.44
C LEU A 93 -5.90 5.82 -15.45
N THR A 94 -7.00 5.19 -15.03
CA THR A 94 -8.18 4.96 -15.87
C THR A 94 -8.89 6.27 -16.17
N ASP A 95 -9.03 7.14 -15.18
CA ASP A 95 -9.66 8.46 -15.33
C ASP A 95 -8.87 9.33 -16.31
N ILE A 96 -7.53 9.23 -16.23
CA ILE A 96 -6.62 9.89 -17.17
C ILE A 96 -6.75 9.30 -18.59
N ARG A 97 -7.07 8.02 -18.76
CA ARG A 97 -7.25 7.44 -20.10
C ARG A 97 -8.56 7.90 -20.74
N GLU A 98 -9.66 7.93 -20.00
CA GLU A 98 -10.94 8.39 -20.52
C GLU A 98 -10.91 9.88 -20.90
N GLU A 99 -10.18 10.71 -20.15
CA GLU A 99 -9.97 12.12 -20.50
C GLU A 99 -9.07 12.32 -21.74
N ILE A 100 -8.25 11.34 -22.10
CA ILE A 100 -7.19 11.47 -23.11
C ILE A 100 -7.41 10.56 -24.34
N GLU A 101 -8.48 9.77 -24.37
CA GLU A 101 -8.87 9.00 -25.56
C GLU A 101 -9.14 9.90 -26.78
N ASP A 102 -9.45 11.19 -26.57
CA ASP A 102 -9.56 12.19 -27.65
C ASP A 102 -8.18 12.66 -28.22
N GLU A 103 -7.05 12.38 -27.56
CA GLU A 103 -5.70 12.84 -27.99
C GLU A 103 -4.65 11.73 -28.21
N GLY A 104 -4.99 10.44 -28.00
CA GLY A 104 -4.12 9.33 -28.38
C GLY A 104 -2.85 9.20 -27.53
N VAL A 105 -2.93 9.43 -26.22
CA VAL A 105 -1.76 9.28 -25.34
C VAL A 105 -1.37 7.81 -25.17
N THR A 106 -0.13 7.55 -25.55
CA THR A 106 0.53 6.24 -25.41
C THR A 106 1.02 6.04 -23.97
N LEU A 107 1.30 4.79 -23.59
CA LEU A 107 1.99 4.49 -22.32
C LEU A 107 3.28 5.33 -22.18
N SER A 108 4.01 5.53 -23.29
CA SER A 108 5.17 6.44 -23.33
C SER A 108 4.83 7.91 -23.02
N GLY A 109 3.65 8.40 -23.40
CA GLY A 109 3.20 9.75 -23.06
C GLY A 109 2.95 9.92 -21.56
N LEU A 110 2.30 8.93 -20.94
CA LEU A 110 2.15 8.89 -19.47
C LEU A 110 3.50 8.79 -18.76
N LEU A 111 4.44 8.00 -19.29
CA LEU A 111 5.80 7.90 -18.77
C LEU A 111 6.54 9.24 -18.83
N ASN A 112 6.42 9.98 -19.94
CA ASN A 112 7.00 11.31 -20.08
C ASN A 112 6.35 12.33 -19.14
N PHE A 113 5.03 12.25 -18.93
CA PHE A 113 4.33 13.07 -17.94
C PHE A 113 4.83 12.80 -16.51
N LEU A 114 4.96 11.52 -16.14
CA LEU A 114 5.55 11.13 -14.85
C LEU A 114 6.99 11.63 -14.72
N ASP A 115 7.82 11.55 -15.77
CA ASP A 115 9.17 12.14 -15.81
C ASP A 115 9.16 13.67 -15.56
N GLY A 116 8.10 14.37 -15.98
CA GLY A 116 7.81 15.75 -15.61
C GLY A 116 7.57 15.95 -14.10
N LEU A 117 6.74 15.09 -13.48
CA LEU A 117 6.52 15.10 -12.02
C LEU A 117 7.82 14.78 -11.25
N TRP A 118 8.64 13.91 -11.80
CA TRP A 118 9.94 13.50 -11.27
C TRP A 118 11.01 14.60 -11.34
N SER A 119 10.86 15.61 -12.19
CA SER A 119 11.86 16.66 -12.45
C SER A 119 11.56 18.00 -11.77
N SER A 120 10.42 18.12 -11.09
CA SER A 120 10.04 19.33 -10.36
C SER A 120 10.99 19.58 -9.19
N ILE A 121 11.77 20.66 -9.28
CA ILE A 121 12.70 21.11 -8.25
C ILE A 121 11.91 21.92 -7.21
N GLY A 122 11.74 21.40 -5.99
CA GLY A 122 11.18 22.23 -4.91
C GLY A 122 10.82 21.50 -3.63
N ASP A 123 10.08 20.39 -3.73
CA ASP A 123 9.38 19.85 -2.55
C ASP A 123 9.70 18.39 -2.25
N GLU A 124 9.48 18.04 -0.99
CA GLU A 124 9.49 16.69 -0.45
C GLU A 124 8.37 15.86 -1.07
N ARG A 125 8.71 14.83 -1.85
CA ARG A 125 7.70 14.02 -2.54
C ARG A 125 7.99 12.53 -2.42
N ILE A 126 7.01 11.78 -1.94
CA ILE A 126 6.98 10.33 -2.07
C ILE A 126 5.93 9.98 -3.12
N ILE A 127 6.32 9.19 -4.11
CA ILE A 127 5.43 8.75 -5.19
C ILE A 127 5.26 7.24 -5.05
N ILE A 128 4.02 6.80 -4.86
CA ILE A 128 3.69 5.39 -4.68
C ILE A 128 2.89 4.90 -5.88
N PHE A 129 3.34 3.80 -6.47
CA PHE A 129 2.67 3.10 -7.55
C PHE A 129 2.11 1.79 -7.04
N THR A 130 0.87 1.46 -7.42
CA THR A 130 0.25 0.18 -7.09
C THR A 130 -0.02 -0.63 -8.34
N THR A 131 0.29 -1.92 -8.34
CA THR A 131 -0.10 -2.83 -9.43
C THR A 131 -0.38 -4.23 -8.92
N ASN A 132 -1.29 -4.96 -9.55
CA ASN A 132 -1.43 -6.40 -9.31
C ASN A 132 -0.42 -7.23 -10.12
N HIS A 133 0.17 -6.64 -11.15
CA HIS A 133 0.97 -7.31 -12.17
C HIS A 133 2.27 -6.53 -12.44
N LYS A 134 3.32 -6.81 -11.67
CA LYS A 134 4.62 -6.14 -11.83
C LYS A 134 5.30 -6.51 -13.15
N GLU A 135 5.11 -7.74 -13.60
CA GLU A 135 5.65 -8.31 -14.83
C GLU A 135 5.15 -7.62 -16.11
N LYS A 136 4.02 -6.90 -16.02
CA LYS A 136 3.45 -6.16 -17.15
C LYS A 136 3.97 -4.72 -17.25
N LEU A 137 4.78 -4.27 -16.29
CA LEU A 137 5.34 -2.92 -16.29
C LEU A 137 6.52 -2.82 -17.25
N ASP A 138 6.65 -1.68 -17.92
CA ASP A 138 7.82 -1.36 -18.72
C ASP A 138 9.08 -1.35 -17.82
N PRO A 139 10.14 -2.11 -18.14
CA PRO A 139 11.39 -2.11 -17.38
C PRO A 139 12.03 -0.72 -17.21
N ALA A 140 11.73 0.24 -18.08
CA ALA A 140 12.17 1.63 -17.94
C ALA A 140 11.63 2.28 -16.65
N LEU A 141 10.43 1.91 -16.18
CA LEU A 141 9.85 2.41 -14.92
C LEU A 141 10.59 1.91 -13.68
N LEU A 142 11.16 0.72 -13.75
CA LEU A 142 11.83 0.04 -12.65
C LEU A 142 13.28 0.51 -12.44
N ARG A 143 13.72 1.53 -13.17
CA ARG A 143 15.08 2.08 -13.09
C ARG A 143 15.24 2.94 -11.83
N PRO A 144 16.43 2.94 -11.19
CA PRO A 144 16.72 3.82 -10.06
C PRO A 144 16.44 5.30 -10.36
N GLY A 145 15.86 6.01 -9.39
CA GLY A 145 15.40 7.40 -9.53
C GLY A 145 13.94 7.56 -9.98
N ARG A 146 13.28 6.43 -10.30
CA ARG A 146 11.83 6.29 -10.49
C ARG A 146 11.28 5.40 -9.37
N MET A 147 10.93 4.15 -9.64
CA MET A 147 10.45 3.19 -8.63
C MET A 147 11.64 2.60 -7.86
N ASP A 148 12.12 3.29 -6.82
CA ASP A 148 13.32 2.89 -6.08
C ASP A 148 13.08 1.68 -5.16
N VAL A 149 11.95 1.65 -4.47
CA VAL A 149 11.63 0.63 -3.46
C VAL A 149 10.50 -0.24 -3.98
N HIS A 150 10.73 -1.55 -4.06
CA HIS A 150 9.75 -2.52 -4.54
C HIS A 150 9.24 -3.36 -3.37
N VAL A 151 7.96 -3.20 -3.02
CA VAL A 151 7.31 -3.93 -1.92
C VAL A 151 6.33 -4.94 -2.49
N HIS A 152 6.60 -6.23 -2.26
CA HIS A 152 5.67 -7.31 -2.61
C HIS A 152 4.67 -7.54 -1.47
N MET A 153 3.42 -7.18 -1.69
CA MET A 153 2.29 -7.37 -0.78
C MET A 153 1.67 -8.76 -1.04
N SER A 154 2.21 -9.79 -0.37
CA SER A 154 1.82 -11.19 -0.54
C SER A 154 0.58 -11.59 0.25
N TYR A 155 0.24 -12.88 0.19
CA TYR A 155 -0.79 -13.52 1.02
C TYR A 155 -0.45 -13.40 2.53
N CYS A 156 -1.47 -13.64 3.35
CA CYS A 156 -1.40 -13.48 4.80
C CYS A 156 -0.38 -14.47 5.40
N THR A 157 0.52 -13.97 6.23
CA THR A 157 1.49 -14.78 6.97
C THR A 157 0.98 -15.07 8.39
N PRO A 158 1.57 -16.00 9.15
CA PRO A 158 1.23 -16.22 10.55
C PRO A 158 1.38 -14.95 11.39
N CYS A 159 2.37 -14.11 11.06
CA CYS A 159 2.51 -12.80 11.68
C CYS A 159 1.33 -11.89 11.33
N GLY A 160 1.00 -11.77 10.04
CA GLY A 160 -0.16 -11.02 9.59
C GLY A 160 -1.47 -11.49 10.24
N LEU A 161 -1.66 -12.80 10.39
CA LEU A 161 -2.83 -13.37 11.05
C LEU A 161 -2.94 -12.94 12.51
N ARG A 162 -1.84 -12.97 13.28
CA ARG A 162 -1.85 -12.47 14.67
C ARG A 162 -2.31 -11.02 14.74
N MET A 163 -1.81 -10.19 13.83
CA MET A 163 -2.19 -8.78 13.75
C MET A 163 -3.68 -8.64 13.46
N LEU A 164 -4.23 -9.40 12.51
CA LEU A 164 -5.66 -9.36 12.18
C LEU A 164 -6.51 -9.84 13.36
N VAL A 165 -6.17 -10.96 14.00
CA VAL A 165 -6.91 -11.46 15.16
C VAL A 165 -6.88 -10.43 16.29
N SER A 166 -5.74 -9.81 16.56
CA SER A 166 -5.64 -8.75 17.57
C SER A 166 -6.49 -7.52 17.22
N ASN A 167 -6.48 -7.09 15.95
CA ASN A 167 -7.23 -5.91 15.51
C ASN A 167 -8.75 -6.14 15.48
N TYR A 168 -9.20 -7.32 15.04
CA TYR A 168 -10.63 -7.60 14.83
C TYR A 168 -11.30 -8.21 16.07
N LEU A 169 -10.61 -9.07 16.81
CA LEU A 169 -11.17 -9.79 17.96
C LEU A 169 -10.67 -9.28 19.31
N GLY A 170 -9.67 -8.38 19.33
CA GLY A 170 -9.14 -7.80 20.57
C GLY A 170 -8.33 -8.78 21.43
N ILE A 171 -7.89 -9.91 20.85
CA ILE A 171 -7.16 -10.97 21.57
C ILE A 171 -5.78 -11.22 20.97
N THR A 172 -4.81 -11.56 21.83
CA THR A 172 -3.43 -11.88 21.42
C THR A 172 -3.11 -13.36 21.55
N GLU A 173 -3.83 -14.07 22.41
CA GLU A 173 -3.63 -15.48 22.70
C GLU A 173 -4.94 -16.24 22.59
N HIS A 174 -4.88 -17.45 22.01
CA HIS A 174 -6.03 -18.34 21.89
C HIS A 174 -5.56 -19.79 21.65
N PRO A 175 -6.22 -20.81 22.23
CA PRO A 175 -5.87 -22.22 21.99
C PRO A 175 -5.84 -22.60 20.50
N LEU A 176 -6.77 -22.06 19.71
CA LEU A 176 -6.89 -22.31 18.27
C LEU A 176 -5.90 -21.51 17.40
N MET A 177 -5.13 -20.58 17.98
CA MET A 177 -4.24 -19.71 17.21
C MET A 177 -3.14 -20.49 16.51
N ALA A 178 -2.54 -21.48 17.18
CA ALA A 178 -1.46 -22.29 16.62
C ALA A 178 -1.91 -23.10 15.40
N GLU A 179 -3.13 -23.62 15.44
CA GLU A 179 -3.75 -24.36 14.33
C GLU A 179 -4.05 -23.43 13.14
N ALA A 180 -4.68 -22.28 13.39
CA ALA A 180 -4.96 -21.29 12.35
C ALA A 180 -3.67 -20.78 11.68
N GLN A 181 -2.60 -20.56 12.45
CA GLN A 181 -1.27 -20.20 11.92
C GLN A 181 -0.64 -21.32 11.09
N GLY A 182 -0.75 -22.59 11.52
CA GLY A 182 -0.24 -23.71 10.73
C GLY A 182 -0.95 -23.85 9.38
N LEU A 183 -2.24 -23.52 9.32
CA LEU A 183 -3.01 -23.56 8.08
C LEU A 183 -2.71 -22.36 7.17
N ILE A 184 -2.54 -21.15 7.74
CA ILE A 184 -2.34 -19.93 6.94
C ILE A 184 -1.11 -20.04 6.03
N ASP A 185 -0.01 -20.61 6.53
CA ASP A 185 1.25 -20.82 5.77
C ASP A 185 1.05 -21.63 4.49
N SER A 186 0.05 -22.51 4.47
CA SER A 186 -0.26 -23.39 3.33
C SER A 186 -1.45 -22.92 2.49
N SER A 187 -2.16 -21.87 2.94
CA SER A 187 -3.37 -21.38 2.30
C SER A 187 -3.08 -20.03 1.63
N LYS A 188 -3.28 -19.93 0.32
CA LYS A 188 -3.10 -18.65 -0.43
C LYS A 188 -4.26 -17.68 -0.17
N VAL A 189 -4.37 -17.21 1.07
CA VAL A 189 -5.47 -16.33 1.54
C VAL A 189 -4.94 -14.93 1.79
N THR A 190 -5.70 -13.92 1.36
CA THR A 190 -5.30 -12.51 1.52
C THR A 190 -5.69 -11.99 2.91
N PRO A 191 -4.99 -10.99 3.46
CA PRO A 191 -5.38 -10.30 4.69
C PRO A 191 -6.84 -9.83 4.70
N ALA A 192 -7.33 -9.27 3.59
CA ALA A 192 -8.74 -8.90 3.47
C ALA A 192 -9.67 -10.12 3.56
N GLY A 193 -9.30 -11.23 2.93
CA GLY A 193 -10.07 -12.48 3.04
C GLY A 193 -10.12 -13.05 4.45
N VAL A 194 -9.03 -12.96 5.21
CA VAL A 194 -9.00 -13.33 6.64
C VAL A 194 -9.88 -12.38 7.45
N GLY A 195 -9.72 -11.07 7.29
CA GLY A 195 -10.52 -10.06 7.97
C GLY A 195 -12.03 -10.26 7.75
N GLU A 196 -12.42 -10.57 6.52
CA GLU A 196 -13.81 -10.90 6.16
C GLU A 196 -14.34 -12.12 6.92
N GLN A 197 -13.53 -13.16 7.13
CA GLN A 197 -13.97 -14.31 7.94
C GLN A 197 -14.11 -13.96 9.42
N LEU A 198 -13.16 -13.18 9.96
CA LEU A 198 -13.18 -12.78 11.36
C LEU A 198 -14.40 -11.90 11.69
N LEU A 199 -14.89 -11.11 10.73
CA LEU A 199 -16.09 -10.27 10.88
C LEU A 199 -17.41 -11.05 10.97
N LYS A 200 -17.43 -12.34 10.60
CA LYS A 200 -18.69 -13.11 10.55
C LYS A 200 -19.20 -13.58 11.90
N ALA A 201 -18.39 -13.47 12.95
CA ALA A 201 -18.74 -13.96 14.27
C ALA A 201 -18.32 -12.95 15.35
N ASP A 202 -19.21 -12.72 16.31
CA ASP A 202 -18.97 -11.79 17.42
C ASP A 202 -18.08 -12.38 18.52
N HIS A 203 -17.98 -13.72 18.61
CA HIS A 203 -17.22 -14.41 19.65
C HIS A 203 -15.88 -14.95 19.11
N PRO A 204 -14.74 -14.72 19.78
CA PRO A 204 -13.43 -15.14 19.30
C PRO A 204 -13.31 -16.65 19.00
N ASP A 205 -13.88 -17.51 19.85
CA ASP A 205 -13.91 -18.95 19.62
C ASP A 205 -14.59 -19.32 18.30
N LEU A 206 -15.78 -18.76 18.04
CA LEU A 206 -16.55 -19.04 16.83
C LEU A 206 -15.86 -18.47 15.59
N ALA A 207 -15.28 -17.27 15.70
CA ALA A 207 -14.55 -16.63 14.62
C ALA A 207 -13.31 -17.45 14.21
N LEU A 208 -12.54 -17.95 15.19
CA LEU A 208 -11.35 -18.75 14.92
C LEU A 208 -11.69 -20.16 14.41
N LEU A 209 -12.72 -20.80 14.94
CA LEU A 209 -13.22 -22.08 14.41
C LEU A 209 -13.68 -21.95 12.95
N ALA A 210 -14.48 -20.91 12.66
CA ALA A 210 -14.95 -20.65 11.30
C ALA A 210 -13.78 -20.31 10.36
N LEU A 211 -12.78 -19.57 10.84
CA LEU A 211 -11.57 -19.30 10.08
C LEU A 211 -10.82 -20.59 9.77
N ILE A 212 -10.58 -21.47 10.75
CA ILE A 212 -9.89 -22.75 10.55
C ILE A 212 -10.59 -23.58 9.47
N GLN A 213 -11.91 -23.76 9.58
CA GLN A 213 -12.71 -24.48 8.57
C GLN A 213 -12.57 -23.86 7.17
N PHE A 214 -12.58 -22.53 7.07
CA PHE A 214 -12.36 -21.83 5.82
C PHE A 214 -10.95 -22.06 5.26
N LEU A 215 -9.92 -22.07 6.11
CA LEU A 215 -8.53 -22.28 5.70
C LEU A 215 -8.28 -23.73 5.24
N GLU A 216 -8.91 -24.71 5.89
CA GLU A 216 -8.86 -26.12 5.47
C GLU A 216 -9.39 -26.31 4.05
N VAL A 217 -10.58 -25.76 3.76
CA VAL A 217 -11.16 -25.80 2.41
C VAL A 217 -10.25 -25.12 1.39
N LYS A 218 -9.62 -24.00 1.76
CA LYS A 218 -8.69 -23.30 0.85
C LYS A 218 -7.40 -24.07 0.62
N LYS A 219 -6.90 -24.80 1.62
CA LYS A 219 -5.71 -25.65 1.50
C LYS A 219 -5.93 -26.79 0.52
N GLU A 220 -7.11 -27.42 0.54
CA GLU A 220 -7.48 -28.49 -0.40
C GLU A 220 -7.51 -28.03 -1.86
N ILE A 221 -7.84 -26.76 -2.12
CA ILE A 221 -7.88 -26.19 -3.48
C ILE A 221 -6.47 -25.89 -4.01
N VAL A 222 -5.48 -25.71 -3.12
CA VAL A 222 -4.11 -25.32 -3.47
C VAL A 222 -3.19 -26.52 -3.72
N ASN A 223 -3.55 -27.70 -3.19
CA ASN A 223 -2.86 -28.98 -3.41
C ASN A 223 -3.44 -29.74 -4.60
#